data_AF-A0A139DIW5-F1
#
_entry.id   AF-A0A139DIW5-F1
#
_cell.length_a   1.000
_cell.length_b   1.000
_cell.length_c   1.000
_cell.angle_alpha   90.00
_cell.angle_beta   90.00
_cell.angle_gamma   90.00
#
_symmetry.space_group_name_H-M   'P 1'
#
loop_
_entity.id
_entity.type
_entity.pdbx_description
1 polymer ?
#
loop_
_entity_poly.entity_id
_entity_poly.type
_entity_poly.pdbx_seq_one_letter_code
_entity_poly.pdbx_strand_id
1 'polypeptide(L)'
;MRLVSINRFLNIVFEGDDQPPAPSTIRRHCSQFEDNGQPKIPGACKIGKSWKIDLDTYIPEMERRMAARTDICDEDIEFLKHFNEKEY
;
A
#
# COMPACT_ATOMS: atom_id res chain seq x y z
N MET A 1 -1.82 -13.74 -6.43
CA MET A 1 -1.52 -13.37 -5.04
C MET A 1 -0.01 -13.20 -4.91
N ARG A 2 0.45 -11.96 -4.82
CA ARG A 2 1.87 -11.58 -4.73
C ARG A 2 2.18 -11.11 -3.31
N LEU A 3 2.49 -12.07 -2.44
CA LEU A 3 2.82 -11.81 -1.04
C LEU A 3 4.26 -11.33 -0.87
N VAL A 4 4.42 -10.11 -0.36
CA VAL A 4 5.73 -9.50 -0.10
C VAL A 4 5.97 -9.26 1.39
N SER A 5 7.23 -9.16 1.79
CA SER A 5 7.59 -8.69 3.13
C SER A 5 7.36 -7.18 3.26
N ILE A 6 7.27 -6.68 4.50
CA ILE A 6 7.17 -5.23 4.77
C ILE A 6 8.29 -4.44 4.09
N ASN A 7 9.54 -4.92 4.15
CA ASN A 7 10.67 -4.21 3.53
C ASN A 7 10.54 -4.18 2.01
N ARG A 8 10.09 -5.29 1.38
CA ARG A 8 9.89 -5.32 -0.06
C ARG A 8 8.70 -4.46 -0.48
N PHE A 9 7.63 -4.44 0.32
CA PHE A 9 6.50 -3.54 0.14
C PHE A 9 6.94 -2.08 0.17
N LEU A 10 7.75 -1.67 1.15
CA LEU A 10 8.28 -0.32 1.24
C LEU A 10 9.07 0.07 -0.01
N ASN A 11 9.97 -0.82 -0.45
CA ASN A 11 10.77 -0.58 -1.64
C ASN A 11 9.97 -0.54 -2.95
N ILE A 12 8.74 -1.07 -2.98
CA ILE A 12 7.89 -1.06 -4.19
C ILE A 12 6.96 0.15 -4.16
N VAL A 13 6.30 0.40 -3.03
CA VAL A 13 5.24 1.42 -2.92
C VAL A 13 5.81 2.80 -2.65
N PHE A 14 6.91 2.88 -1.90
CA PHE A 14 7.60 4.13 -1.56
C PHE A 14 8.94 4.23 -2.30
N GLU A 15 9.05 3.60 -3.47
CA GLU A 15 10.23 3.72 -4.33
C GLU A 15 10.36 5.18 -4.80
N GLY A 16 11.41 5.88 -4.38
CA GLY A 16 11.64 7.28 -4.72
C GLY A 16 11.04 8.30 -3.75
N ASP A 17 10.40 7.84 -2.66
CA ASP A 17 10.09 8.72 -1.53
C ASP A 17 11.39 9.03 -0.75
N ASP A 18 11.66 10.31 -0.51
CA ASP A 18 12.83 10.76 0.25
C ASP A 18 12.75 10.38 1.73
N GLN A 19 11.54 10.18 2.26
CA GLN A 19 11.30 9.82 3.66
C GLN A 19 10.23 8.73 3.81
N PRO A 20 10.52 7.49 3.38
CA PRO A 20 9.57 6.41 3.47
C PRO A 20 9.27 6.08 4.95
N PRO A 21 8.04 5.64 5.26
CA PRO A 21 7.67 5.28 6.61
C PRO A 21 8.52 4.11 7.13
N ALA A 22 8.88 4.17 8.41
CA ALA A 22 9.66 3.10 9.04
C ALA A 22 8.93 1.73 8.95
N PRO A 23 9.65 0.61 8.80
CA PRO A 23 9.05 -0.73 8.79
C PRO A 23 8.19 -1.05 10.03
N SER A 24 8.51 -0.47 11.18
CA SER A 24 7.71 -0.57 12.41
C SER A 24 6.35 0.12 12.29
N THR A 25 6.27 1.26 11.60
CA THR A 25 5.04 1.99 11.30
C THR A 25 4.13 1.15 10.40
N ILE A 26 4.68 0.61 9.31
CA ILE A 26 3.94 -0.29 8.41
C ILE A 26 3.43 -1.51 9.18
N ARG A 27 4.29 -2.14 10.01
CA ARG A 27 3.90 -3.28 10.85
C ARG A 27 2.73 -2.95 11.78
N ARG A 28 2.72 -1.77 12.39
CA ARG A 28 1.62 -1.31 13.24
C ARG A 28 0.34 -1.18 12.41
N HIS A 29 0.41 -0.55 11.25
CA HIS A 29 -0.73 -0.35 10.37
C HIS A 29 -1.31 -1.65 9.79
N CYS A 30 -0.50 -2.69 9.58
CA CYS A 30 -0.99 -4.02 9.20
C CYS A 30 -2.03 -4.60 10.18
N SER A 31 -2.03 -4.17 11.44
CA SER A 31 -2.97 -4.61 12.48
C SER A 31 -4.10 -3.63 12.78
N GLN A 32 -4.13 -2.48 12.08
CA GLN A 32 -5.07 -1.40 12.35
C GLN A 32 -6.16 -1.33 11.27
N PHE A 33 -7.30 -0.80 11.69
CA PHE A 33 -8.46 -0.54 10.85
C PHE A 33 -8.80 0.93 10.95
N GLU A 34 -9.33 1.49 9.86
CA GLU A 34 -9.93 2.81 9.82
C GLU A 34 -11.31 2.79 10.50
N ASP A 35 -11.87 3.97 10.78
CA ASP A 35 -13.16 4.09 11.50
C ASP A 35 -14.35 3.46 10.75
N ASN A 36 -14.23 3.31 9.42
CA ASN A 36 -15.20 2.62 8.57
C ASN A 36 -15.04 1.08 8.57
N GLY A 37 -14.16 0.54 9.43
CA GLY A 37 -13.88 -0.89 9.55
C GLY A 37 -12.97 -1.46 8.45
N GLN A 38 -12.47 -0.64 7.53
CA GLN A 38 -11.56 -1.11 6.49
C GLN A 38 -10.13 -1.24 7.02
N PRO A 39 -9.34 -2.23 6.54
CA PRO A 39 -7.95 -2.36 6.95
C PRO A 39 -7.13 -1.15 6.48
N LYS A 40 -6.26 -0.64 7.34
CA LYS A 40 -5.37 0.48 7.02
C LYS A 40 -4.36 0.11 5.93
N ILE A 41 -3.88 -1.13 5.94
CA ILE A 41 -3.11 -1.73 4.83
C ILE A 41 -3.92 -2.91 4.26
N PRO A 42 -4.56 -2.75 3.09
CA PRO A 42 -5.25 -3.85 2.42
C PRO A 42 -4.28 -4.99 2.07
N GLY A 43 -4.78 -6.22 2.08
CA GLY A 43 -3.95 -7.40 1.79
C GLY A 43 -2.92 -7.75 2.86
N ALA A 44 -2.86 -7.02 3.98
CA ALA A 44 -2.00 -7.36 5.10
C ALA A 44 -2.49 -8.64 5.79
N CYS A 45 -1.63 -9.65 5.85
CA CYS A 45 -1.90 -10.91 6.52
C CYS A 45 -0.70 -11.37 7.36
N LYS A 46 -0.97 -12.11 8.42
CA LYS A 46 0.07 -12.62 9.31
C LYS A 46 0.37 -14.07 8.95
N ILE A 47 1.60 -14.34 8.51
CA ILE A 47 2.09 -15.68 8.19
C ILE A 47 3.12 -16.08 9.27
N GLY A 48 2.66 -16.91 10.21
CA GLY A 48 3.43 -17.25 11.41
C GLY A 48 3.70 -16.02 12.28
N LYS A 49 4.98 -15.67 12.46
CA LYS A 49 5.41 -14.48 13.24
C LYS A 49 5.60 -13.21 12.39
N SER A 50 5.46 -13.32 11.07
CA SER A 50 5.80 -12.25 10.13
C SER A 50 4.56 -11.73 9.43
N TRP A 51 4.50 -10.42 9.24
CA TRP A 51 3.51 -9.80 8.38
C TRP A 51 3.94 -9.89 6.92
N LYS A 52 2.96 -10.17 6.07
CA LYS A 52 3.06 -10.17 4.61
C LYS A 52 1.94 -9.30 4.06
N ILE A 53 2.18 -8.71 2.89
CA ILE A 53 1.20 -7.86 2.22
C ILE A 53 1.02 -8.44 0.83
N ASP A 54 -0.23 -8.73 0.45
CA ASP A 54 -0.56 -9.16 -0.90
C ASP A 54 -0.72 -7.93 -1.80
N LEU A 55 0.19 -7.75 -2.76
CA LEU A 55 0.16 -6.62 -3.69
C LEU A 55 -1.03 -6.68 -4.64
N ASP A 56 -1.52 -7.87 -4.98
CA ASP A 56 -2.67 -8.03 -5.87
C ASP A 56 -3.98 -7.59 -5.20
N THR A 57 -4.01 -7.58 -3.86
CA THR A 57 -5.10 -6.99 -3.08
C THR A 57 -4.82 -5.52 -2.77
N TYR A 58 -3.57 -5.17 -2.44
CA TYR A 58 -3.19 -3.83 -2.03
C TYR A 58 -3.37 -2.79 -3.14
N ILE A 59 -2.80 -3.04 -4.33
CA ILE A 59 -2.76 -2.05 -5.43
C ILE A 59 -4.19 -1.69 -5.88
N PRO A 60 -5.07 -2.64 -6.26
CA PRO A 60 -6.40 -2.28 -6.77
C PRO A 60 -7.29 -1.62 -5.71
N GLU A 61 -7.16 -2.01 -4.45
CA GLU A 61 -7.92 -1.40 -3.36
C GLU A 61 -7.43 0.03 -3.07
N MET A 62 -6.11 0.28 -3.13
CA MET A 62 -5.57 1.63 -3.00
C MET A 62 -5.95 2.51 -4.19
N GLU A 63 -5.94 2.00 -5.42
CA GLU A 63 -6.47 2.70 -6.61
C GLU A 63 -7.94 3.05 -6.44
N ARG A 64 -8.77 2.12 -5.96
CA ARG A 64 -10.18 2.38 -5.66
C ARG A 64 -10.34 3.44 -4.59
N ARG A 65 -9.57 3.38 -3.50
CA ARG A 65 -9.62 4.36 -2.41
C ARG A 65 -9.20 5.74 -2.88
N MET A 66 -8.15 5.81 -3.71
CA MET A 66 -7.75 7.05 -4.37
C MET A 66 -8.89 7.55 -5.26
N ALA A 67 -9.40 6.78 -6.21
CA ALA A 67 -10.50 7.21 -7.09
C ALA A 67 -11.80 7.62 -6.36
N ALA A 68 -12.06 7.02 -5.19
CA ALA A 68 -13.23 7.36 -4.35
C ALA A 68 -13.03 8.62 -3.50
N ARG A 69 -11.79 9.10 -3.36
CA ARG A 69 -11.51 10.40 -2.76
C ARG A 69 -11.94 11.48 -3.76
N THR A 70 -12.77 12.41 -3.32
CA THR A 70 -13.18 13.57 -4.10
C THR A 70 -12.23 14.76 -3.92
N ASP A 71 -11.12 14.58 -3.18
CA ASP A 71 -10.11 15.59 -2.84
C ASP A 71 -8.73 15.32 -3.47
N ILE A 72 -8.64 14.44 -4.48
CA ILE A 72 -7.40 14.12 -5.19
C ILE A 72 -6.97 15.32 -6.04
N CYS A 73 -5.72 15.76 -5.92
CA CYS A 73 -5.14 16.75 -6.84
C CYS A 73 -4.58 16.07 -8.10
N ASP A 74 -4.40 16.83 -9.18
CA ASP A 74 -3.94 16.30 -10.47
C ASP A 74 -2.57 15.58 -10.38
N GLU A 75 -1.74 15.91 -9.38
CA GLU A 75 -0.42 15.29 -9.14
C GLU A 75 -0.53 13.81 -8.71
N ASP A 76 -1.52 13.47 -7.89
CA ASP A 76 -1.77 12.08 -7.46
C ASP A 76 -2.26 11.20 -8.62
N ILE A 77 -2.98 11.79 -9.58
CA ILE A 77 -3.44 11.11 -10.81
C ILE A 77 -2.24 10.80 -11.72
N GLU A 78 -1.23 11.69 -11.75
CA GLU A 78 -0.04 11.52 -12.57
C GLU A 78 0.90 10.44 -12.02
N PHE A 79 1.04 10.33 -10.69
CA PHE A 79 1.74 9.23 -10.02
C PHE A 79 1.15 7.85 -10.39
N LEU A 80 -0.17 7.72 -10.37
CA LEU A 80 -0.87 6.47 -10.70
C LEU A 80 -0.66 6.04 -12.16
N LYS A 81 -0.62 7.00 -13.11
CA LYS A 81 -0.31 6.69 -14.52
C LYS A 81 1.11 6.16 -14.67
N HIS A 82 2.08 6.79 -14.01
CA HIS A 82 3.48 6.35 -14.05
C HIS A 82 3.70 4.99 -13.37
N PHE A 83 2.94 4.69 -12.31
CA PHE A 83 3.02 3.41 -11.62
C PHE A 83 2.48 2.24 -12.46
N ASN A 84 1.43 2.48 -13.25
CA ASN A 84 0.79 1.45 -14.09
C ASN A 84 1.62 1.12 -15.36
N GLU A 85 2.49 2.03 -15.82
CA GLU A 85 3.35 1.80 -16.99
C GLU A 85 4.65 1.03 -16.69
N LYS A 86 5.02 0.86 -15.42
CA LYS A 86 6.18 0.04 -15.05
C LYS A 86 5.76 -1.42 -14.84
N GLU A 87 5.99 -2.24 -15.87
CA GLU A 87 5.92 -3.70 -15.76
C GLU A 87 7.04 -4.21 -14.83
N TYR A 88 6.67 -4.71 -13.64
CA TYR A 88 7.54 -5.42 -12.70
C TYR A 88 7.20 -6.92 -12.65
#